data_AF-A0A951RXH3-F1
#
_entry.id   AF-A0A951RXH3-F1
#
_cell.length_a   1.000
_cell.length_b   1.000
_cell.length_c   1.000
_cell.angle_alpha   90.00
_cell.angle_beta   90.00
_cell.angle_gamma   90.00
#
_symmetry.space_group_name_H-M   'P 1'
#
loop_
_entity.id
_entity.type
_entity.pdbx_description
1 polymer ?
#
loop_
_entity_poly.entity_id
_entity_poly.type
_entity_poly.pdbx_seq_one_letter_code
_entity_poly.pdbx_strand_id
1 'polypeptide(L)'
;MKKIYYLGFKIFLSFCILVVAVLAVIYFFRAGKPVFYPGFGITIPSGYSIHGIDVSRYQGNIEWGEVKNMESMGLKIGFAFIKATEGNTRVDRQFDRNWKKAKEQGIPTGAYHFFIPGKDPHTQA
;
A
#
# COMPACT_ATOMS: atom_id res chain seq x y z
N MET A 1 -24.25 -34.42 -38.91
CA MET A 1 -23.40 -33.20 -38.88
C MET A 1 -23.70 -32.26 -37.71
N LYS A 2 -24.92 -31.71 -37.54
CA LYS A 2 -25.25 -30.77 -36.43
C LYS A 2 -24.92 -31.26 -34.99
N LYS A 3 -25.09 -32.56 -34.71
CA LYS A 3 -24.76 -33.15 -33.38
C LYS A 3 -23.27 -33.06 -33.02
N ILE A 4 -22.36 -33.17 -33.99
CA ILE A 4 -20.91 -33.11 -33.76
C ILE A 4 -20.49 -31.67 -33.43
N TYR A 5 -21.00 -30.69 -34.18
CA TYR A 5 -20.78 -29.26 -33.89
C TYR A 5 -21.35 -28.87 -32.52
N TYR A 6 -22.51 -29.40 -32.14
CA TYR A 6 -23.12 -29.14 -30.83
C TYR A 6 -22.33 -29.75 -29.67
N LEU A 7 -21.77 -30.95 -29.86
CA LEU A 7 -20.90 -31.60 -28.88
C LEU A 7 -19.58 -30.84 -28.70
N GLY A 8 -18.94 -30.42 -29.80
CA GLY A 8 -17.73 -29.60 -29.78
C GLY A 8 -17.95 -28.24 -29.10
N PHE A 9 -19.07 -27.57 -29.40
CA PHE A 9 -19.44 -26.32 -28.75
C PHE A 9 -19.68 -26.48 -27.24
N LYS A 10 -20.34 -27.57 -26.80
CA LYS A 10 -20.54 -27.86 -25.37
C LYS A 10 -19.23 -28.12 -24.62
N ILE A 11 -18.28 -28.81 -25.23
CA ILE A 11 -16.95 -29.06 -24.64
C ILE A 11 -16.20 -27.75 -24.50
N PHE A 12 -16.17 -26.93 -25.57
CA PHE A 12 -15.55 -25.60 -25.54
C PHE A 12 -16.15 -24.70 -24.46
N LEU A 13 -17.48 -24.63 -24.38
CA LEU A 13 -18.17 -23.83 -23.37
C LEU A 13 -17.87 -24.32 -21.94
N SER A 14 -17.85 -25.64 -21.72
CA SER A 14 -17.52 -26.21 -20.41
C SER A 14 -16.07 -25.92 -20.00
N PHE A 15 -15.14 -25.95 -20.96
CA PHE A 15 -13.74 -25.57 -20.73
C PHE A 15 -13.63 -24.09 -20.37
N CYS A 16 -14.31 -23.19 -21.10
CA CYS A 16 -14.34 -21.76 -20.78
C CYS A 16 -14.89 -21.49 -19.37
N ILE A 17 -15.97 -22.17 -18.97
CA ILE A 17 -16.53 -22.05 -17.62
C ILE A 17 -15.53 -22.52 -16.56
N LEU A 18 -14.85 -23.65 -16.79
CA LEU A 18 -13.84 -24.17 -15.89
C LEU A 18 -12.67 -23.19 -15.74
N VAL A 19 -12.17 -22.63 -16.85
CA VAL A 19 -11.10 -21.63 -16.83
C VAL A 19 -11.52 -20.40 -16.04
N VAL A 20 -12.72 -19.86 -16.28
CA VAL A 20 -13.25 -18.72 -15.53
C VAL A 20 -13.39 -19.06 -14.04
N ALA A 21 -13.88 -20.26 -13.70
CA ALA A 21 -14.00 -20.70 -12.31
C ALA A 21 -12.63 -20.81 -11.61
N VAL A 22 -11.61 -21.36 -12.30
CA VAL A 22 -10.24 -21.45 -11.77
C VAL A 22 -9.65 -20.06 -11.58
N LEU A 23 -9.81 -19.15 -12.55
CA LEU A 23 -9.36 -17.77 -12.43
C LEU A 23 -10.07 -17.04 -11.29
N ALA A 24 -11.37 -17.25 -11.11
CA ALA A 24 -12.14 -16.70 -10.00
C ALA A 24 -11.66 -17.23 -8.64
N VAL A 25 -11.35 -18.53 -8.54
CA VAL A 25 -10.77 -19.13 -7.34
C VAL A 25 -9.40 -18.52 -7.06
N ILE A 26 -8.51 -18.44 -8.05
CA ILE A 26 -7.19 -17.81 -7.90
C ILE A 26 -7.33 -16.36 -7.45
N TYR A 27 -8.25 -15.59 -8.04
CA TYR A 27 -8.54 -14.21 -7.65
C TYR A 27 -9.00 -14.14 -6.19
N PHE A 28 -9.95 -14.98 -5.78
CA PHE A 28 -10.50 -15.01 -4.44
C PHE A 28 -9.47 -15.35 -3.36
N PHE A 29 -8.53 -16.25 -3.66
CA PHE A 29 -7.45 -16.62 -2.74
C PHE A 29 -6.24 -15.68 -2.80
N ARG A 30 -6.07 -14.90 -3.87
CA ARG A 30 -5.02 -13.87 -3.98
C ARG A 30 -5.42 -12.52 -3.39
N ALA A 31 -6.71 -12.20 -3.36
CA ALA A 31 -7.19 -10.96 -2.77
C ALA A 31 -6.82 -10.92 -1.28
N GLY A 32 -6.03 -9.92 -0.89
CA GLY A 32 -5.58 -9.75 0.48
C GLY A 32 -6.77 -9.61 1.43
N LYS A 33 -6.99 -10.61 2.28
CA LYS A 33 -8.08 -10.57 3.26
C LYS A 33 -7.69 -9.61 4.39
N PRO A 34 -8.61 -8.78 4.88
CA PRO A 34 -8.33 -7.91 6.02
C PRO A 34 -7.95 -8.75 7.25
N VAL A 35 -6.83 -8.43 7.90
CA VAL A 35 -6.37 -9.05 9.15
C VAL A 35 -6.17 -7.94 10.18
N PHE A 36 -6.69 -8.13 11.39
CA PHE A 36 -6.48 -7.20 12.49
C PHE A 36 -5.15 -7.47 13.17
N TYR A 37 -4.33 -6.42 13.34
CA TYR A 37 -3.01 -6.51 13.97
C TYR A 37 -3.06 -5.85 15.36
N PRO A 38 -3.13 -6.62 16.46
CA PRO A 38 -3.29 -6.07 17.81
C PRO A 38 -2.19 -5.09 18.21
N GLY A 39 -0.95 -5.32 17.75
CA GLY A 39 0.18 -4.44 18.04
C GLY A 39 0.09 -3.06 17.39
N PHE A 40 -0.76 -2.90 16.37
CA PHE A 40 -0.99 -1.62 15.69
C PHE A 40 -2.41 -1.07 15.91
N GLY A 41 -3.34 -1.89 16.42
CA GLY A 41 -4.73 -1.50 16.62
C GLY A 41 -5.51 -1.23 15.33
N ILE A 42 -5.04 -1.74 14.19
CA ILE A 42 -5.62 -1.51 12.86
C ILE A 42 -5.75 -2.80 12.06
N THR A 43 -6.67 -2.78 11.10
CA THR A 43 -6.85 -3.85 10.11
C THR A 43 -6.09 -3.52 8.84
N ILE A 44 -5.25 -4.43 8.37
CA ILE A 44 -4.44 -4.27 7.16
C ILE A 44 -4.71 -5.46 6.22
N PRO A 45 -4.81 -5.25 4.89
CA PRO A 45 -4.89 -6.36 3.94
C PRO A 45 -3.69 -7.30 4.07
N SER A 46 -3.95 -8.60 4.23
CA SER A 46 -2.92 -9.64 4.24
C SER A 46 -2.43 -9.97 2.81
N GLY A 47 -1.38 -10.78 2.69
CA GLY A 47 -0.86 -11.24 1.40
C GLY A 47 0.16 -10.30 0.73
N TYR A 48 0.47 -9.16 1.36
CA TYR A 48 1.56 -8.27 0.96
C TYR A 48 2.78 -8.50 1.85
N SER A 49 3.97 -8.60 1.26
CA SER A 49 5.22 -8.85 1.99
C SER A 49 5.86 -7.61 2.57
N ILE A 50 5.49 -6.42 2.07
CA ILE A 50 6.10 -5.14 2.46
C ILE A 50 4.97 -4.19 2.84
N HIS A 51 5.14 -3.53 3.98
CA HIS A 51 4.24 -2.51 4.50
C HIS A 51 5.02 -1.25 4.82
N GLY A 52 4.36 -0.11 4.76
CA GLY A 52 4.95 1.17 5.10
C GLY A 52 3.91 2.11 5.70
N ILE A 53 4.39 3.26 6.15
CA ILE A 53 3.57 4.33 6.70
C ILE A 53 3.79 5.61 5.89
N ASP A 54 2.80 6.49 5.87
CA ASP A 54 3.00 7.89 5.52
C ASP A 54 2.77 8.77 6.75
N VAL A 55 3.60 9.80 6.90
CA VAL A 55 3.57 10.68 8.07
C VAL A 55 3.78 12.13 7.69
N SER A 56 3.30 13.01 8.56
CA SER A 56 3.41 14.46 8.46
C SER A 56 3.54 15.05 9.86
N ARG A 57 3.47 16.38 9.97
CA ARG A 57 3.37 17.06 11.28
C ARG A 57 2.21 16.59 12.15
N TYR A 58 1.15 16.02 11.58
CA TYR A 58 -0.05 15.64 12.32
C TYR A 58 0.16 14.43 13.24
N GLN A 59 1.19 13.62 13.01
CA GLN A 59 1.58 12.52 13.88
C GLN A 59 2.41 12.97 15.09
N GLY A 60 2.77 14.26 15.19
CA GLY A 60 3.57 14.77 16.29
C GLY A 60 5.01 14.25 16.27
N ASN A 61 5.59 14.04 17.46
CA ASN A 61 6.95 13.53 17.62
C ASN A 61 6.94 12.00 17.54
N ILE A 62 7.45 11.47 16.42
CA ILE A 62 7.56 10.02 16.20
C ILE A 62 8.89 9.53 16.81
N GLU A 63 8.81 8.45 17.58
CA GLU A 63 9.98 7.68 18.05
C GLU A 63 10.36 6.63 17.02
N TRP A 64 11.23 7.03 16.08
CA TRP A 64 11.57 6.19 14.92
C TRP A 64 12.30 4.89 15.28
N GLY A 65 12.98 4.82 16.43
CA GLY A 65 13.57 3.59 16.93
C GLY A 65 12.50 2.55 17.28
N GLU A 66 11.41 2.98 17.92
CA GLU A 66 10.25 2.13 18.18
C GLU A 66 9.59 1.70 16.87
N VAL A 67 9.44 2.62 15.90
CA VAL A 67 8.89 2.28 14.58
C VAL A 67 9.73 1.22 13.85
N LYS A 68 11.07 1.27 13.97
CA LYS A 68 11.95 0.27 13.36
C LYS A 68 11.79 -1.12 14.00
N ASN A 69 11.57 -1.14 15.31
CA ASN A 69 11.49 -2.37 16.10
C ASN A 69 10.08 -2.94 16.20
N MET A 70 9.05 -2.17 15.86
CA MET A 70 7.66 -2.61 15.97
C MET A 70 7.40 -3.83 15.08
N GLU A 71 6.73 -4.83 15.67
CA GLU A 71 6.35 -6.05 14.99
C GLU A 71 4.99 -6.53 15.52
N SER A 72 4.09 -6.92 14.63
CA SER A 72 2.86 -7.60 15.02
C SER A 72 2.58 -8.73 14.05
N MET A 73 2.52 -9.96 14.55
CA MET A 73 2.30 -11.16 13.73
C MET A 73 3.25 -11.24 12.53
N GLY A 74 4.53 -10.89 12.73
CA GLY A 74 5.55 -10.87 11.67
C GLY A 74 5.50 -9.65 10.75
N LEU A 75 4.48 -8.79 10.84
CA LEU A 75 4.42 -7.54 10.07
C LEU A 75 5.34 -6.49 10.69
N LYS A 76 6.16 -5.85 9.85
CA LYS A 76 7.07 -4.74 10.20
C LYS A 76 6.94 -3.59 9.22
N ILE A 77 7.36 -2.40 9.63
CA ILE A 77 7.47 -1.24 8.72
C ILE A 77 8.75 -1.35 7.92
N GLY A 78 8.59 -1.51 6.61
CA GLY A 78 9.68 -1.60 5.65
C GLY A 78 10.08 -0.28 5.00
N PHE A 79 9.22 0.73 5.02
CA PHE A 79 9.50 2.07 4.47
C PHE A 79 8.58 3.14 5.06
N ALA A 80 8.95 4.41 4.88
CA ALA A 80 8.12 5.55 5.25
C ALA A 80 8.09 6.62 4.14
N PHE A 81 6.91 7.18 3.86
CA PHE A 81 6.77 8.43 3.12
C PHE A 81 6.57 9.59 4.10
N ILE A 82 7.31 10.67 3.93
CA ILE A 82 7.31 11.80 4.85
C ILE A 82 6.89 13.04 4.09
N LYS A 83 5.85 13.74 4.57
CA LYS A 83 5.39 14.98 3.95
C LYS A 83 6.50 16.01 3.99
N ALA A 84 6.88 16.53 2.83
CA ALA A 84 7.86 17.61 2.72
C ALA A 84 7.16 18.97 2.64
N THR A 85 6.22 19.11 1.71
CA THR A 85 5.61 20.41 1.36
C THR A 85 4.11 20.28 1.08
N GLU A 86 3.42 21.43 1.11
CA GLU A 86 2.01 21.56 0.75
C GLU A 86 1.77 22.87 0.00
N GLY A 87 1.28 22.76 -1.23
CA GLY A 87 1.19 23.91 -2.12
C GLY A 87 2.54 24.61 -2.29
N ASN A 88 2.52 25.85 -2.76
CA ASN A 88 3.76 26.57 -3.12
C ASN A 88 4.45 27.30 -1.96
N THR A 89 3.93 27.24 -0.72
CA THR A 89 4.45 28.07 0.39
C THR A 89 4.62 27.36 1.72
N ARG A 90 4.11 26.13 1.90
CA ARG A 90 4.13 25.46 3.21
C ARG A 90 5.12 24.31 3.19
N VAL A 91 6.08 24.36 4.10
CA VAL A 91 6.94 23.23 4.46
C VAL A 91 6.34 22.55 5.68
N ASP A 92 6.34 21.21 5.70
CA ASP A 92 5.94 20.44 6.87
C ASP A 92 6.98 20.62 7.98
N ARG A 93 6.54 21.14 9.14
CA ARG A 93 7.43 21.49 10.25
C ARG A 93 8.15 20.29 10.87
N GLN A 94 7.69 19.07 10.63
CA GLN A 94 8.32 17.85 11.12
C GLN A 94 9.18 17.15 10.04
N PHE A 95 9.24 17.67 8.81
CA PHE A 95 9.94 17.01 7.70
C PHE A 95 11.40 16.70 8.04
N ASP A 96 12.20 17.70 8.41
CA ASP A 96 13.63 17.51 8.67
C ASP A 96 13.90 16.52 9.80
N ARG A 97 13.13 16.63 10.90
CA ARG A 97 13.24 15.71 12.05
C ARG A 97 12.91 14.29 11.62
N ASN A 98 11.76 14.09 10.98
CA ASN A 98 11.30 12.77 10.57
C ASN A 98 12.23 12.15 9.54
N TRP A 99 12.65 12.94 8.55
CA TRP A 99 13.58 12.51 7.51
C TRP A 99 14.89 12.03 8.09
N LYS A 100 15.51 12.84 8.95
CA LYS A 100 16.78 12.51 9.61
C LYS A 100 16.63 11.28 10.51
N LYS A 101 15.62 11.27 11.39
CA LYS A 101 15.45 10.22 12.41
C LYS A 101 15.07 8.87 11.79
N ALA A 102 14.21 8.84 10.77
CA ALA A 102 13.90 7.60 10.06
C ALA A 102 15.14 7.01 9.36
N LYS A 103 15.95 7.87 8.70
CA LYS A 103 17.19 7.45 8.05
C LYS A 103 18.24 6.95 9.03
N GLU A 104 18.38 7.59 10.20
CA GLU A 104 19.27 7.12 11.29
C GLU A 104 18.93 5.70 11.74
N GLN A 105 17.65 5.28 11.65
CA GLN A 105 17.21 3.92 11.96
C GLN A 105 17.27 2.96 10.76
N GLY A 106 17.82 3.40 9.63
CA GLY A 106 17.92 2.60 8.41
C GLY A 106 16.56 2.25 7.80
N ILE A 107 15.53 3.10 7.99
CA ILE A 107 14.23 2.94 7.33
C ILE A 107 14.33 3.62 5.95
N PRO A 108 14.06 2.91 4.83
CA PRO A 108 13.91 3.53 3.52
C PRO A 108 12.85 4.65 3.54
N THR A 109 13.24 5.85 3.10
CA THR A 109 12.37 7.04 3.16
C THR A 109 12.11 7.63 1.78
N GLY A 110 10.84 7.91 1.48
CA GLY A 110 10.42 8.80 0.39
C GLY A 110 9.86 10.12 0.93
N ALA A 111 9.91 11.18 0.13
CA ALA A 111 9.24 12.44 0.44
C ALA A 111 7.98 12.58 -0.41
N TYR A 112 6.94 13.25 0.09
CA TYR A 112 5.79 13.59 -0.73
C TYR A 112 5.41 15.07 -0.61
N HIS A 113 4.80 15.58 -1.68
CA HIS A 113 4.21 16.91 -1.76
C HIS A 113 2.69 16.81 -1.75
N PHE A 114 2.02 17.60 -0.92
CA PHE A 114 0.56 17.73 -0.95
C PHE A 114 0.16 18.85 -1.92
N PHE A 115 -0.30 18.47 -3.10
CA PHE A 115 -0.70 19.41 -4.15
C PHE A 115 -1.97 20.19 -3.77
N ILE A 116 -2.01 21.49 -4.06
CA ILE A 116 -3.19 22.34 -3.89
C ILE A 116 -3.71 22.76 -5.27
N PRO A 117 -4.84 22.18 -5.73
CA PRO A 117 -5.52 22.63 -6.93
C PRO A 117 -5.87 24.12 -6.84
N GLY A 118 -5.58 24.89 -7.88
CA GLY A 118 -5.79 26.34 -7.92
C GLY A 118 -4.55 27.19 -7.62
N LYS A 119 -3.41 26.57 -7.29
CA LYS A 119 -2.09 27.21 -7.29
C LYS A 119 -1.31 26.83 -8.55
N ASP A 120 -0.33 27.64 -8.93
CA ASP A 120 0.53 27.36 -10.08
C ASP A 120 1.29 26.03 -9.86
N PRO A 121 1.11 25.01 -10.71
CA PRO A 121 1.79 23.72 -10.58
C PRO A 121 3.32 23.83 -10.70
N HIS A 122 3.85 24.79 -11.48
CA HIS A 122 5.29 24.95 -11.61
C HIS A 122 5.93 25.47 -10.32
N THR A 123 5.21 26.28 -9.55
CA THR A 123 5.69 26.76 -8.23
C THR A 123 5.58 25.72 -7.11
N GLN A 124 4.94 24.58 -7.39
CA GLN A 124 4.74 23.50 -6.43
C GLN A 124 5.69 22.32 -6.63
N ALA A 125 6.33 22.23 -7.81
CA ALA A 125 7.19 21.12 -8.22
C ALA A 125 8.63 21.24 -7.70
#